data_AF-A0A946SHD0-F1
#
_entry.id   AF-A0A946SHD0-F1
#
_cell.length_a   1.000
_cell.length_b   1.000
_cell.length_c   1.000
_cell.angle_alpha   90.00
_cell.angle_beta   90.00
_cell.angle_gamma   90.00
#
_symmetry.space_group_name_H-M   'P 1'
#
loop_
_entity.id
_entity.type
_entity.pdbx_description
1 polymer ?
#
loop_
_entity_poly.entity_id
_entity_poly.type
_entity_poly.pdbx_seq_one_letter_code
_entity_poly.pdbx_strand_id
1 'polypeptide(L)'
;MTMQTLLKKHFYNLIKQIVCSTMLFVLSMYSFNIYSQEINKDVQLLERDEWQKEFLNLFDQKRYEDSIKFAIRIVEITEQTYGKENFKLITPLNNLASAYYMVDDFDQSQAIFERCIKLIELNQNIISPELIVPLYGFGLTLNRFEEYAKATNIFERALRINHVNNGFYNLEQLKIHDSLTESYIGLRNFEKANHHQNFQVYVNKNHFGISNPMVDESLTKLAKWYKRSGQIYSEREIHKELLERQSNRNEQNLGQLIETYKNLSFSHRREGMDIYQSLSPLKKALKIINSNTETDLYLKLEVLLDLGDTYSSFGRAESAKKIYLDCWRLIEEDQNIESIVKNQFSKPIKVRNVMIPKQYPIKASDDDNQMYETGYIAIEYSVNTEGNTENIEIIESQPKQLIDKIAISAIRNTIYRPVYIEGIPQEKPNMLIRHEFSYPIKNEENLEPKEKDKPLNNPIA
;
A
#
# COMPACT_ATOMS: atom_id res chain seq x y z
N MET A 1 -37.59 94.45 -15.15
CA MET A 1 -37.24 93.16 -14.51
C MET A 1 -36.76 93.48 -13.10
N THR A 2 -37.54 93.12 -12.07
CA THR A 2 -37.34 93.60 -10.70
C THR A 2 -36.15 92.92 -10.04
N MET A 3 -35.39 93.65 -9.21
CA MET A 3 -34.19 93.18 -8.51
C MET A 3 -34.38 91.83 -7.77
N GLN A 4 -35.62 91.55 -7.31
CA GLN A 4 -36.05 90.28 -6.72
C GLN A 4 -35.94 89.05 -7.65
N THR A 5 -36.20 89.19 -8.96
CA THR A 5 -36.11 88.06 -9.90
C THR A 5 -34.66 87.70 -10.22
N LEU A 6 -33.75 88.69 -10.24
CA LEU A 6 -32.31 88.45 -10.39
C LEU A 6 -31.74 87.72 -9.16
N LEU A 7 -32.10 88.15 -7.95
CA LEU A 7 -31.69 87.52 -6.69
C LEU A 7 -32.14 86.06 -6.59
N LYS A 8 -33.41 85.76 -6.92
CA LYS A 8 -33.89 84.36 -6.95
C LYS A 8 -33.15 83.48 -7.95
N LYS A 9 -32.84 84.01 -9.15
CA LYS A 9 -32.10 83.26 -10.18
C LYS A 9 -30.64 83.03 -9.75
N HIS A 10 -30.02 84.02 -9.10
CA HIS A 10 -28.66 83.90 -8.58
C HIS A 10 -28.59 82.92 -7.40
N PHE A 11 -29.58 82.94 -6.50
CA PHE A 11 -29.67 82.02 -5.37
C PHE A 11 -29.96 80.57 -5.84
N TYR A 12 -30.83 80.40 -6.84
CA TYR A 12 -31.07 79.11 -7.47
C TYR A 12 -29.83 78.54 -8.17
N ASN A 13 -29.10 79.38 -8.92
CA ASN A 13 -27.84 78.96 -9.53
C ASN A 13 -26.77 78.62 -8.48
N LEU A 14 -26.69 79.37 -7.38
CA LEU A 14 -25.78 79.09 -6.27
C LEU A 14 -26.11 77.76 -5.59
N ILE A 15 -27.38 77.51 -5.27
CA ILE A 15 -27.84 76.23 -4.71
C ILE A 15 -27.56 75.08 -5.69
N LYS A 16 -27.86 75.25 -6.98
CA LYS A 16 -27.61 74.23 -8.00
C LYS A 16 -26.12 73.91 -8.12
N GLN A 17 -25.26 74.92 -8.04
CA GLN A 17 -23.81 74.78 -8.08
C GLN A 17 -23.26 74.09 -6.83
N ILE A 18 -23.78 74.44 -5.64
CA ILE A 18 -23.45 73.78 -4.37
C ILE A 18 -23.87 72.30 -4.43
N VAL A 19 -25.12 72.00 -4.83
CA VAL A 19 -25.63 70.63 -4.93
C VAL A 19 -24.82 69.79 -5.92
N CYS A 20 -24.49 70.34 -7.11
CA CYS A 20 -23.61 69.67 -8.07
C CYS A 20 -22.21 69.42 -7.50
N SER A 21 -21.62 70.40 -6.80
CA SER A 21 -20.29 70.25 -6.19
C SER A 21 -20.26 69.20 -5.08
N THR A 22 -21.30 69.13 -4.24
CA THR A 22 -21.43 68.11 -3.19
C THR A 22 -21.65 66.72 -3.79
N MET A 23 -22.42 66.61 -4.89
CA MET A 23 -22.63 65.33 -5.56
C MET A 23 -21.33 64.80 -6.20
N LEU A 24 -20.55 65.68 -6.83
CA LEU A 24 -19.24 65.36 -7.40
C LEU A 24 -18.24 64.91 -6.31
N PHE A 25 -18.24 65.57 -5.15
CA PHE A 25 -17.40 65.20 -4.03
C PHE A 25 -17.80 63.85 -3.42
N VAL A 26 -19.10 63.57 -3.30
CA VAL A 26 -19.58 62.25 -2.84
C VAL A 26 -19.21 61.16 -3.85
N LEU A 27 -19.37 61.41 -5.15
CA LEU A 27 -18.95 60.49 -6.21
C LEU A 27 -17.44 60.23 -6.20
N SER A 28 -16.61 61.27 -5.96
CA SER A 28 -15.15 61.10 -5.89
C SER A 28 -14.70 60.37 -4.62
N MET A 29 -15.37 60.60 -3.49
CA MET A 29 -15.15 59.83 -2.27
C MET A 29 -15.55 58.36 -2.46
N TYR A 30 -16.64 58.11 -3.17
CA TYR A 30 -17.09 56.74 -3.48
C TYR A 30 -16.11 56.03 -4.43
N SER A 31 -15.64 56.70 -5.48
CA SER A 31 -14.65 56.13 -6.40
C SER A 31 -13.30 55.92 -5.74
N PHE A 32 -12.86 56.82 -4.86
CA PHE A 32 -11.63 56.65 -4.07
C PHE A 32 -11.74 55.47 -3.10
N ASN A 33 -12.89 55.29 -2.45
CA ASN A 33 -13.13 54.16 -1.56
C ASN A 33 -13.10 52.82 -2.31
N ILE A 34 -13.79 52.72 -3.46
CA ILE A 34 -13.74 51.53 -4.33
C ILE A 34 -12.30 51.23 -4.77
N TYR A 35 -11.58 52.25 -5.24
CA TYR A 35 -10.19 52.10 -5.67
C TYR A 35 -9.27 51.65 -4.51
N SER A 36 -9.46 52.18 -3.31
CA SER A 36 -8.71 51.76 -2.12
C SER A 36 -9.00 50.33 -1.69
N GLN A 37 -10.25 49.88 -1.82
CA GLN A 37 -10.65 48.49 -1.56
C GLN A 37 -10.05 47.53 -2.59
N GLU A 38 -9.99 47.94 -3.85
CA GLU A 38 -9.39 47.17 -4.94
C GLU A 38 -7.88 47.01 -4.75
N ILE A 39 -7.16 48.10 -4.41
CA ILE A 39 -5.73 48.03 -4.05
C ILE A 39 -5.49 47.10 -2.86
N ASN A 40 -6.30 47.21 -1.79
CA ASN A 40 -6.13 46.37 -0.60
C ASN A 40 -6.34 44.88 -0.94
N LYS A 41 -7.33 44.58 -1.76
CA LYS A 41 -7.58 43.23 -2.28
C LYS A 41 -6.40 42.71 -3.11
N ASP A 42 -5.83 43.52 -3.99
CA ASP A 42 -4.68 43.10 -4.81
C ASP A 42 -3.44 42.81 -3.94
N VAL A 43 -3.19 43.63 -2.91
CA VAL A 43 -2.10 43.39 -1.95
C VAL A 43 -2.30 42.07 -1.19
N GLN A 44 -3.51 41.81 -0.70
CA GLN A 44 -3.84 40.54 -0.02
C GLN A 44 -3.65 39.33 -0.93
N LEU A 45 -4.00 39.45 -2.21
CA LEU A 45 -3.83 38.36 -3.18
C LEU A 45 -2.36 38.10 -3.52
N LEU A 46 -1.53 39.14 -3.56
CA LEU A 46 -0.07 38.99 -3.71
C LEU A 46 0.54 38.27 -2.50
N GLU A 47 0.16 38.66 -1.28
CA GLU A 47 0.60 37.98 -0.05
C GLU A 47 0.16 36.50 -0.02
N ARG A 48 -1.09 36.23 -0.44
CA ARG A 48 -1.60 34.85 -0.60
C ARG A 48 -0.73 34.02 -1.56
N ASP A 49 -0.28 34.61 -2.67
CA ASP A 49 0.55 33.92 -3.66
C ASP A 49 1.96 33.62 -3.12
N GLU A 50 2.51 34.50 -2.29
CA GLU A 50 3.78 34.24 -1.59
C GLU A 50 3.64 33.10 -0.58
N TRP A 51 2.58 33.11 0.22
CA TRP A 51 2.31 32.00 1.15
C TRP A 51 2.01 30.69 0.43
N GLN A 52 1.38 30.73 -0.74
CA GLN A 52 1.17 29.54 -1.55
C GLN A 52 2.51 28.93 -1.98
N LYS A 53 3.51 29.74 -2.34
CA LYS A 53 4.86 29.24 -2.67
C LYS A 53 5.53 28.61 -1.45
N GLU A 54 5.44 29.26 -0.30
CA GLU A 54 6.06 28.75 0.93
C GLU A 54 5.38 27.48 1.44
N PHE A 55 4.04 27.41 1.35
CA PHE A 55 3.27 26.18 1.61
C PHE A 55 3.78 25.03 0.75
N LEU A 56 3.85 25.22 -0.59
CA LEU A 56 4.30 24.18 -1.51
C LEU A 56 5.74 23.75 -1.22
N ASN A 57 6.64 24.70 -0.99
CA ASN A 57 8.04 24.42 -0.66
C ASN A 57 8.18 23.56 0.61
N LEU A 58 7.46 23.91 1.68
CA LEU A 58 7.49 23.14 2.93
C LEU A 58 6.83 21.77 2.76
N PHE A 59 5.74 21.70 2.01
CA PHE A 59 5.03 20.45 1.73
C PHE A 59 5.91 19.47 0.91
N ASP A 60 6.62 19.97 -0.10
CA ASP A 60 7.57 19.20 -0.92
C ASP A 60 8.76 18.70 -0.09
N GLN A 61 9.21 19.50 0.89
CA GLN A 61 10.23 19.11 1.88
C GLN A 61 9.69 18.17 2.97
N LYS A 62 8.41 17.77 2.90
CA LYS A 62 7.72 16.95 3.91
C LYS A 62 7.66 17.59 5.31
N ARG A 63 7.80 18.91 5.39
CA ARG A 63 7.64 19.70 6.61
C ARG A 63 6.18 20.11 6.78
N TYR A 64 5.32 19.11 6.94
CA TYR A 64 3.87 19.28 6.91
C TYR A 64 3.35 20.17 8.04
N GLU A 65 3.86 19.98 9.26
CA GLU A 65 3.52 20.80 10.44
C GLU A 65 3.74 22.30 10.17
N ASP A 66 4.92 22.64 9.62
CA ASP A 66 5.29 24.02 9.29
C ASP A 66 4.43 24.59 8.16
N SER A 67 3.94 23.74 7.25
CA SER A 67 3.12 24.16 6.10
C SER A 67 1.70 24.58 6.51
N ILE A 68 1.16 24.02 7.60
CA ILE A 68 -0.23 24.23 8.04
C ILE A 68 -0.50 25.71 8.30
N LYS A 69 0.42 26.43 8.95
CA LYS A 69 0.24 27.86 9.24
C LYS A 69 0.04 28.69 7.95
N PHE A 70 0.74 28.34 6.87
CA PHE A 70 0.59 29.01 5.58
C PHE A 70 -0.71 28.60 4.90
N ALA A 71 -1.07 27.31 4.95
CA ALA A 71 -2.34 26.83 4.41
C ALA A 71 -3.56 27.50 5.08
N ILE A 72 -3.56 27.66 6.41
CA ILE A 72 -4.60 28.39 7.16
C ILE A 72 -4.70 29.82 6.65
N ARG A 73 -3.55 30.49 6.56
CA ARG A 73 -3.46 31.89 6.12
C ARG A 73 -3.96 32.11 4.69
N ILE A 74 -3.67 31.17 3.77
CA ILE A 74 -4.20 31.18 2.40
C ILE A 74 -5.73 31.04 2.42
N VAL A 75 -6.28 30.13 3.23
CA VAL A 75 -7.73 29.96 3.39
C VAL A 75 -8.37 31.23 3.95
N GLU A 76 -7.80 31.84 4.99
CA GLU A 76 -8.29 33.07 5.61
C GLU A 76 -8.37 34.23 4.61
N ILE A 77 -7.29 34.52 3.88
CA ILE A 77 -7.29 35.58 2.87
C ILE A 77 -8.32 35.28 1.79
N THR A 78 -8.33 34.05 1.27
CA THR A 78 -9.27 33.67 0.19
C THR A 78 -10.72 33.84 0.64
N GLU A 79 -11.03 33.47 1.88
CA GLU A 79 -12.37 33.62 2.48
C GLU A 79 -12.75 35.09 2.69
N GLN A 80 -11.83 35.92 3.17
CA GLN A 80 -12.05 37.36 3.34
C GLN A 80 -12.26 38.08 2.00
N THR A 81 -11.48 37.72 0.98
CA THR A 81 -11.50 38.37 -0.33
C THR A 81 -12.72 37.99 -1.17
N TYR A 82 -13.16 36.73 -1.11
CA TYR A 82 -14.18 36.20 -2.02
C TYR A 82 -15.46 35.74 -1.34
N GLY A 83 -15.46 35.59 -0.02
CA GLY A 83 -16.59 35.10 0.77
C GLY A 83 -16.50 33.61 1.09
N LYS A 84 -17.25 33.19 2.12
CA LYS A 84 -17.20 31.85 2.72
C LYS A 84 -17.68 30.71 1.84
N GLU A 85 -18.52 31.04 0.86
CA GLU A 85 -19.16 30.08 -0.05
C GLU A 85 -18.60 30.18 -1.48
N ASN A 86 -17.47 30.88 -1.67
CA ASN A 86 -16.89 31.04 -3.01
C ASN A 86 -16.07 29.83 -3.45
N PHE A 87 -16.27 29.36 -4.68
CA PHE A 87 -15.52 28.24 -5.28
C PHE A 87 -13.98 28.39 -5.21
N LYS A 88 -13.44 29.62 -5.15
CA LYS A 88 -12.00 29.85 -5.01
C LYS A 88 -11.40 29.27 -3.71
N LEU A 89 -12.21 28.94 -2.71
CA LEU A 89 -11.78 28.28 -1.48
C LEU A 89 -11.50 26.78 -1.65
N ILE A 90 -11.96 26.13 -2.72
CA ILE A 90 -11.85 24.67 -2.90
C ILE A 90 -10.39 24.20 -2.83
N THR A 91 -9.49 24.78 -3.63
CA THR A 91 -8.09 24.37 -3.67
C THR A 91 -7.36 24.65 -2.34
N PRO A 92 -7.47 25.85 -1.73
CA PRO A 92 -6.91 26.09 -0.38
C PRO A 92 -7.42 25.12 0.68
N LEU A 93 -8.72 24.83 0.72
CA LEU A 93 -9.30 23.90 1.69
C LEU A 93 -8.78 22.47 1.48
N ASN A 94 -8.73 22.01 0.22
CA ASN A 94 -8.16 20.70 -0.11
C ASN A 94 -6.70 20.57 0.32
N ASN A 95 -5.90 21.62 0.11
CA ASN A 95 -4.49 21.65 0.53
C ASN A 95 -4.34 21.65 2.05
N LEU A 96 -5.15 22.43 2.76
CA LEU A 96 -5.15 22.47 4.22
C LEU A 96 -5.57 21.13 4.83
N ALA A 97 -6.63 20.51 4.32
CA ALA A 97 -7.04 19.18 4.75
C ALA A 97 -5.94 18.13 4.51
N SER A 98 -5.29 18.19 3.34
CA SER A 98 -4.16 17.32 3.02
C SER A 98 -2.98 17.52 3.97
N ALA A 99 -2.68 18.76 4.37
CA ALA A 99 -1.63 19.04 5.35
C ALA A 99 -1.93 18.44 6.72
N TYR A 100 -3.17 18.57 7.21
CA TYR A 100 -3.61 17.92 8.45
C TYR A 100 -3.57 16.39 8.38
N TYR A 101 -3.99 15.81 7.25
CA TYR A 101 -3.85 14.37 7.00
C TYR A 101 -2.38 13.89 7.11
N MET A 102 -1.43 14.68 6.62
CA MET A 102 -0.02 14.29 6.65
C MET A 102 0.62 14.33 8.05
N VAL A 103 0.02 15.06 9.00
CA VAL A 103 0.45 15.12 10.41
C VAL A 103 -0.42 14.29 11.35
N ASP A 104 -1.25 13.41 10.79
CA ASP A 104 -2.16 12.54 11.54
C ASP A 104 -3.21 13.29 12.40
N ASP A 105 -3.48 14.55 12.10
CA ASP A 105 -4.62 15.29 12.64
C ASP A 105 -5.87 14.99 11.80
N PHE A 106 -6.44 13.82 12.05
CA PHE A 106 -7.56 13.32 11.28
C PHE A 106 -8.83 14.13 11.50
N ASP A 107 -9.07 14.65 12.71
CA ASP A 107 -10.27 15.44 13.02
C ASP A 107 -10.33 16.71 12.18
N GLN A 108 -9.23 17.49 12.13
CA GLN A 108 -9.17 18.68 11.29
C GLN A 108 -9.23 18.34 9.80
N SER A 109 -8.52 17.30 9.37
CA SER A 109 -8.55 16.84 7.98
C SER A 109 -9.98 16.52 7.52
N GLN A 110 -10.72 15.72 8.30
CA GLN A 110 -12.09 15.32 7.99
C GLN A 110 -13.02 16.55 7.89
N ALA A 111 -13.00 17.42 8.89
CA ALA A 111 -13.86 18.61 8.92
C ALA A 111 -13.64 19.53 7.71
N ILE A 112 -12.39 19.68 7.27
CA ILE A 112 -12.03 20.56 6.16
C ILE A 112 -12.34 19.90 4.81
N PHE A 113 -12.14 18.59 4.65
CA PHE A 113 -12.59 17.87 3.46
C PHE A 113 -14.12 17.94 3.30
N GLU A 114 -14.88 17.75 4.37
CA GLU A 114 -16.35 17.90 4.36
C GLU A 114 -16.76 19.31 3.92
N ARG A 115 -16.10 20.35 4.44
CA ARG A 115 -16.32 21.73 4.01
C ARG A 115 -16.02 21.93 2.52
N CYS A 116 -14.92 21.37 2.03
CA CYS A 116 -14.53 21.44 0.62
C CYS A 116 -15.56 20.75 -0.30
N ILE A 117 -16.00 19.55 0.06
CA ILE A 117 -17.02 18.77 -0.67
C ILE A 117 -18.34 19.56 -0.74
N LYS A 118 -18.82 20.08 0.40
CA LYS A 118 -20.05 20.88 0.46
C LYS A 118 -19.96 22.13 -0.41
N LEU A 119 -18.80 22.79 -0.43
CA LEU A 119 -18.57 23.98 -1.23
C LEU A 119 -18.64 23.68 -2.73
N ILE A 120 -18.08 22.57 -3.19
CA ILE A 120 -18.17 22.12 -4.59
C ILE A 120 -19.63 21.81 -4.95
N GLU A 121 -20.34 21.07 -4.10
CA GLU A 121 -21.76 20.73 -4.33
C GLU A 121 -22.64 21.97 -4.44
N LEU A 122 -22.39 23.00 -3.62
CA LEU A 122 -23.12 24.27 -3.64
C LEU A 122 -22.84 25.13 -4.88
N ASN A 123 -21.57 25.21 -5.31
CA ASN A 123 -21.17 26.07 -6.43
C ASN A 123 -21.31 25.38 -7.79
N GLN A 124 -21.39 24.06 -7.82
CA GLN A 124 -21.47 23.26 -9.02
C GLN A 124 -22.65 22.28 -8.94
N ASN A 125 -22.39 20.99 -8.68
CA ASN A 125 -23.40 19.97 -8.50
C ASN A 125 -22.81 18.72 -7.81
N ILE A 126 -23.67 17.76 -7.47
CA ILE A 126 -23.30 16.54 -6.73
C ILE A 126 -22.50 15.49 -7.53
N ILE A 127 -22.37 15.67 -8.85
CA ILE A 127 -21.63 14.79 -9.77
C ILE A 127 -20.44 15.51 -10.43
N SER A 128 -20.04 16.67 -9.90
CA SER A 128 -18.90 17.43 -10.40
C SER A 128 -17.61 16.59 -10.32
N PRO A 129 -16.78 16.53 -11.39
CA PRO A 129 -15.51 15.81 -11.35
C PRO A 129 -14.52 16.40 -10.33
N GLU A 130 -14.66 17.67 -9.95
CA GLU A 130 -13.88 18.33 -8.90
C GLU A 130 -14.09 17.70 -7.52
N LEU A 131 -15.18 16.96 -7.31
CA LEU A 131 -15.41 16.18 -6.08
C LEU A 131 -14.46 14.99 -5.93
N ILE A 132 -13.87 14.47 -7.01
CA ILE A 132 -13.08 13.23 -6.97
C ILE A 132 -11.87 13.37 -6.06
N VAL A 133 -11.14 14.49 -6.15
CA VAL A 133 -9.93 14.74 -5.36
C VAL A 133 -10.20 14.85 -3.85
N PRO A 134 -11.11 15.73 -3.37
CA PRO A 134 -11.40 15.83 -1.95
C PRO A 134 -12.11 14.60 -1.39
N LEU A 135 -12.97 13.91 -2.15
CA LEU A 135 -13.52 12.62 -1.72
C LEU A 135 -12.42 11.58 -1.55
N TYR A 136 -11.47 11.50 -2.48
CA TYR A 136 -10.33 10.59 -2.36
C TYR A 136 -9.48 10.91 -1.12
N GLY A 137 -9.16 12.18 -0.86
CA GLY A 137 -8.43 12.62 0.34
C GLY A 137 -9.19 12.32 1.65
N PHE A 138 -10.51 12.52 1.67
CA PHE A 138 -11.34 12.19 2.81
C PHE A 138 -11.38 10.69 3.08
N GLY A 139 -11.54 9.86 2.04
CA GLY A 139 -11.47 8.41 2.16
C GLY A 139 -10.13 7.93 2.70
N LEU A 140 -9.01 8.53 2.28
CA LEU A 140 -7.69 8.20 2.81
C LEU A 140 -7.56 8.55 4.30
N THR A 141 -8.09 9.71 4.69
CA THR A 141 -8.12 10.15 6.09
C THR A 141 -8.90 9.16 6.96
N LEU A 142 -10.09 8.75 6.51
CA LEU A 142 -10.93 7.76 7.21
C LEU A 142 -10.24 6.39 7.31
N ASN A 143 -9.57 5.93 6.24
CA ASN A 143 -8.81 4.68 6.28
C ASN A 143 -7.67 4.72 7.29
N ARG A 144 -6.92 5.83 7.35
CA ARG A 144 -5.80 5.97 8.27
C ARG A 144 -6.25 6.13 9.72
N PHE A 145 -7.47 6.64 9.92
CA PHE A 145 -8.17 6.66 11.20
C PHE A 145 -8.94 5.35 11.51
N GLU A 146 -8.73 4.30 10.71
CA GLU A 146 -9.34 2.97 10.86
C GLU A 146 -10.88 2.93 10.74
N GLU A 147 -11.49 3.99 10.21
CA GLU A 147 -12.93 4.06 9.91
C GLU A 147 -13.25 3.48 8.52
N TYR A 148 -12.82 2.23 8.30
CA TYR A 148 -12.85 1.58 7.00
C TYR A 148 -14.24 1.55 6.35
N ALA A 149 -15.30 1.36 7.15
CA ALA A 149 -16.68 1.36 6.65
C ALA A 149 -17.14 2.73 6.13
N LYS A 150 -16.70 3.83 6.75
CA LYS A 150 -16.98 5.17 6.22
C LYS A 150 -16.13 5.45 4.99
N ALA A 151 -14.86 5.04 5.02
CA ALA A 151 -13.95 5.17 3.88
C ALA A 151 -14.49 4.50 2.62
N THR A 152 -15.02 3.27 2.72
CA THR A 152 -15.62 2.58 1.56
C THR A 152 -16.76 3.37 0.93
N ASN A 153 -17.65 3.96 1.74
CA ASN A 153 -18.76 4.77 1.23
C ASN A 153 -18.26 6.01 0.48
N ILE A 154 -17.23 6.67 1.00
CA ILE A 154 -16.62 7.86 0.38
C ILE A 154 -15.90 7.49 -0.93
N PHE A 155 -15.10 6.43 -0.95
CA PHE A 155 -14.43 5.99 -2.17
C PHE A 155 -15.38 5.48 -3.25
N GLU A 156 -16.44 4.74 -2.88
CA GLU A 156 -17.47 4.32 -3.82
C GLU A 156 -18.21 5.53 -4.43
N ARG A 157 -18.41 6.59 -3.65
CA ARG A 157 -18.93 7.85 -4.19
C ARG A 157 -17.96 8.48 -5.17
N ALA A 158 -16.67 8.55 -4.86
CA ALA A 158 -15.64 9.05 -5.77
C ALA A 158 -15.59 8.23 -7.08
N LEU A 159 -15.70 6.90 -7.00
CA LEU A 159 -15.77 6.02 -8.16
C LEU A 159 -16.98 6.32 -9.03
N ARG A 160 -18.18 6.44 -8.44
CA ARG A 160 -19.41 6.74 -9.21
C ARG A 160 -19.28 8.04 -9.98
N ILE A 161 -18.75 9.09 -9.34
CA ILE A 161 -18.53 10.40 -9.98
C ILE A 161 -17.49 10.27 -11.10
N ASN A 162 -16.39 9.59 -10.84
CA ASN A 162 -15.37 9.33 -11.86
C ASN A 162 -15.94 8.54 -13.06
N HIS A 163 -16.77 7.53 -12.85
CA HIS A 163 -17.40 6.77 -13.93
C HIS A 163 -18.35 7.62 -14.77
N VAL A 164 -19.15 8.48 -14.15
CA VAL A 164 -20.09 9.38 -14.84
C VAL A 164 -19.35 10.36 -15.75
N ASN A 165 -18.20 10.89 -15.31
CA ASN A 165 -17.49 11.95 -16.03
C ASN A 165 -16.42 11.43 -17.01
N ASN A 166 -15.74 10.33 -16.66
CA ASN A 166 -14.56 9.84 -17.38
C ASN A 166 -14.81 8.49 -18.07
N GLY A 167 -16.00 7.90 -17.92
CA GLY A 167 -16.37 6.59 -18.42
C GLY A 167 -15.86 5.43 -17.55
N PHE A 168 -16.34 4.22 -17.83
CA PHE A 168 -16.10 3.07 -16.95
C PHE A 168 -14.70 2.44 -17.09
N TYR A 169 -14.01 2.65 -18.22
CA TYR A 169 -12.70 2.06 -18.52
C TYR A 169 -11.58 3.10 -18.52
N ASN A 170 -11.61 4.05 -17.59
CA ASN A 170 -10.56 5.05 -17.42
C ASN A 170 -9.49 4.58 -16.41
N LEU A 171 -8.23 5.00 -16.58
CA LEU A 171 -7.14 4.60 -15.67
C LEU A 171 -7.08 5.44 -14.38
N GLU A 172 -7.72 6.61 -14.35
CA GLU A 172 -7.70 7.51 -13.19
C GLU A 172 -8.39 6.90 -11.96
N GLN A 173 -9.31 5.95 -12.17
CA GLN A 173 -10.02 5.22 -11.11
C GLN A 173 -9.14 4.24 -10.34
N LEU A 174 -8.00 3.80 -10.89
CA LEU A 174 -7.24 2.67 -10.33
C LEU A 174 -6.74 2.93 -8.90
N LYS A 175 -6.35 4.18 -8.58
CA LYS A 175 -5.97 4.58 -7.22
C LYS A 175 -7.12 4.45 -6.20
N ILE A 176 -8.35 4.65 -6.65
CA ILE A 176 -9.54 4.53 -5.80
C ILE A 176 -9.82 3.05 -5.53
N HIS A 177 -9.64 2.17 -6.54
CA HIS A 177 -9.71 0.72 -6.35
C HIS A 177 -8.64 0.19 -5.39
N ASP A 178 -7.41 0.71 -5.44
CA ASP A 178 -6.38 0.37 -4.46
C ASP A 178 -6.78 0.77 -3.04
N SER A 179 -7.29 1.98 -2.87
CA SER A 179 -7.73 2.45 -1.55
C SER A 179 -8.94 1.68 -1.02
N LEU A 180 -9.88 1.28 -1.90
CA LEU A 180 -10.97 0.37 -1.54
C LEU A 180 -10.45 -1.01 -1.16
N THR A 181 -9.40 -1.51 -1.82
CA THR A 181 -8.75 -2.77 -1.45
C THR A 181 -8.27 -2.70 0.00
N GLU A 182 -7.53 -1.66 0.37
CA GLU A 182 -7.03 -1.48 1.74
C GLU A 182 -8.16 -1.28 2.76
N SER A 183 -9.23 -0.54 2.39
CA SER A 183 -10.43 -0.41 3.23
C SER A 183 -11.08 -1.77 3.50
N TYR A 184 -11.22 -2.61 2.46
CA TYR A 184 -11.80 -3.94 2.60
C TYR A 184 -10.89 -4.93 3.32
N ILE A 185 -9.56 -4.77 3.28
CA ILE A 185 -8.63 -5.51 4.15
C ILE A 185 -8.88 -5.13 5.62
N GLY A 186 -9.01 -3.85 5.93
CA GLY A 186 -9.35 -3.37 7.28
C GLY A 186 -10.67 -3.94 7.80
N LEU A 187 -11.66 -4.09 6.90
CA LEU A 187 -12.95 -4.77 7.19
C LEU A 187 -12.86 -6.31 7.20
N ARG A 188 -11.66 -6.89 7.03
CA ARG A 188 -11.43 -8.34 6.87
C ARG A 188 -12.26 -8.98 5.73
N ASN A 189 -12.68 -8.20 4.74
CA ASN A 189 -13.44 -8.66 3.58
C ASN A 189 -12.52 -8.87 2.37
N PHE A 190 -11.82 -10.00 2.36
CA PHE A 190 -10.89 -10.35 1.28
C PHE A 190 -11.57 -10.59 -0.06
N GLU A 191 -12.85 -11.00 -0.08
CA GLU A 191 -13.62 -11.19 -1.31
C GLU A 191 -13.75 -9.87 -2.07
N LYS A 192 -14.17 -8.80 -1.39
CA LYS A 192 -14.27 -7.48 -2.02
C LYS A 192 -12.90 -6.88 -2.34
N ALA A 193 -11.90 -7.08 -1.49
CA ALA A 193 -10.53 -6.67 -1.79
C ALA A 193 -10.01 -7.32 -3.09
N ASN A 194 -10.24 -8.64 -3.24
CA ASN A 194 -9.96 -9.37 -4.48
C ASN A 194 -10.74 -8.81 -5.66
N HIS A 195 -12.03 -8.52 -5.50
CA HIS A 195 -12.84 -7.94 -6.55
C HIS A 195 -12.22 -6.64 -7.10
N HIS A 196 -11.83 -5.70 -6.22
CA HIS A 196 -11.24 -4.44 -6.65
C HIS A 196 -9.89 -4.63 -7.35
N GLN A 197 -9.04 -5.57 -6.91
CA GLN A 197 -7.77 -5.87 -7.59
C GLN A 197 -7.96 -6.53 -8.97
N ASN A 198 -8.88 -7.49 -9.10
CA ASN A 198 -9.20 -8.10 -10.39
C ASN A 198 -9.82 -7.10 -11.36
N PHE A 199 -10.70 -6.23 -10.87
CA PHE A 199 -11.37 -5.23 -11.68
C PHE A 199 -10.37 -4.25 -12.32
N GLN A 200 -9.25 -3.93 -11.65
CA GLN A 200 -8.20 -3.11 -12.24
C GLN A 200 -7.59 -3.75 -13.51
N VAL A 201 -7.40 -5.08 -13.54
CA VAL A 201 -6.96 -5.80 -14.75
C VAL A 201 -8.04 -5.72 -15.83
N TYR A 202 -9.31 -5.85 -15.46
CA TYR A 202 -10.42 -5.69 -16.39
C TYR A 202 -10.47 -4.29 -17.02
N VAL A 203 -10.26 -3.23 -16.25
CA VAL A 203 -10.15 -1.86 -16.76
C VAL A 203 -8.99 -1.73 -17.74
N ASN A 204 -7.80 -2.25 -17.40
CA ASN A 204 -6.63 -2.19 -18.28
C ASN A 204 -6.87 -2.95 -19.61
N LYS A 205 -7.48 -4.14 -19.56
CA LYS A 205 -7.83 -4.93 -20.76
C LYS A 205 -8.79 -4.19 -21.69
N ASN A 206 -9.78 -3.47 -21.14
CA ASN A 206 -10.74 -2.71 -21.93
C ASN A 206 -10.17 -1.35 -22.42
N HIS A 207 -9.31 -0.72 -21.63
CA HIS A 207 -8.71 0.57 -21.97
C HIS A 207 -7.66 0.44 -23.08
N PHE A 208 -6.73 -0.52 -22.94
CA PHE A 208 -5.61 -0.69 -23.86
C PHE A 208 -5.87 -1.71 -24.97
N GLY A 209 -6.86 -2.59 -24.79
CA GLY A 209 -7.08 -3.78 -25.59
C GLY A 209 -6.36 -5.01 -25.01
N ILE A 210 -6.97 -6.19 -25.15
CA ILE A 210 -6.53 -7.42 -24.49
C ILE A 210 -5.08 -7.76 -24.83
N SER A 211 -4.64 -7.63 -26.08
CA SER A 211 -3.29 -8.01 -26.50
C SER A 211 -2.19 -7.00 -26.12
N ASN A 212 -2.56 -5.84 -25.57
CA ASN A 212 -1.61 -4.77 -25.30
C ASN A 212 -0.63 -5.12 -24.17
N PRO A 213 0.70 -4.90 -24.33
CA PRO A 213 1.69 -5.09 -23.28
C PRO A 213 1.42 -4.40 -21.95
N MET A 214 0.75 -3.25 -21.94
CA MET A 214 0.43 -2.50 -20.71
C MET A 214 -0.49 -3.27 -19.76
N VAL A 215 -1.24 -4.27 -20.26
CA VAL A 215 -2.04 -5.16 -19.40
C VAL A 215 -1.16 -6.02 -18.51
N ASP A 216 0.08 -6.34 -18.92
CA ASP A 216 0.98 -7.22 -18.16
C ASP A 216 1.42 -6.57 -16.84
N GLU A 217 1.50 -5.24 -16.79
CA GLU A 217 1.79 -4.50 -15.56
C GLU A 217 0.66 -4.69 -14.53
N SER A 218 -0.59 -4.61 -14.99
CA SER A 218 -1.77 -4.83 -14.14
C SER A 218 -1.87 -6.29 -13.65
N LEU A 219 -1.55 -7.26 -14.51
CA LEU A 219 -1.46 -8.67 -14.13
C LEU A 219 -0.33 -8.91 -13.13
N THR A 220 0.85 -8.31 -13.33
CA THR A 220 1.97 -8.40 -12.39
C THR A 220 1.59 -7.83 -11.01
N LYS A 221 0.86 -6.71 -10.98
CA LYS A 221 0.32 -6.14 -9.74
C LYS A 221 -0.67 -7.11 -9.07
N LEU A 222 -1.57 -7.72 -9.84
CA LEU A 222 -2.52 -8.71 -9.31
C LEU A 222 -1.83 -9.97 -8.77
N ALA A 223 -0.79 -10.46 -9.44
CA ALA A 223 0.03 -11.57 -8.96
C ALA A 223 0.73 -11.22 -7.62
N LYS A 224 1.27 -10.00 -7.50
CA LYS A 224 1.85 -9.50 -6.24
C LYS A 224 0.79 -9.41 -5.12
N TRP A 225 -0.43 -9.01 -5.44
CA TRP A 225 -1.56 -9.01 -4.50
C TRP A 225 -1.89 -10.43 -4.01
N TYR A 226 -2.03 -11.39 -4.91
CA TYR A 226 -2.29 -12.79 -4.54
C TYR A 226 -1.13 -13.40 -3.74
N LYS A 227 0.12 -13.06 -4.08
CA LYS A 227 1.30 -13.44 -3.31
C LYS A 227 1.26 -12.89 -1.88
N ARG A 228 0.94 -11.60 -1.72
CA ARG A 228 0.82 -10.90 -0.43
C ARG A 228 -0.29 -11.49 0.44
N SER A 229 -1.42 -11.86 -0.17
CA SER A 229 -2.60 -12.40 0.52
C SER A 229 -2.58 -13.93 0.67
N GLY A 230 -1.50 -14.61 0.25
CA GLY A 230 -1.35 -16.06 0.40
C GLY A 230 -2.20 -16.92 -0.54
N GLN A 231 -2.78 -16.33 -1.58
CA GLN A 231 -3.65 -16.99 -2.56
C GLN A 231 -2.82 -17.63 -3.67
N ILE A 232 -2.10 -18.71 -3.34
CA ILE A 232 -1.07 -19.32 -4.21
C ILE A 232 -1.64 -19.80 -5.55
N TYR A 233 -2.83 -20.40 -5.55
CA TYR A 233 -3.48 -20.87 -6.77
C TYR A 233 -3.82 -19.70 -7.71
N SER A 234 -4.49 -18.66 -7.21
CA SER A 234 -4.85 -17.48 -8.00
C SER A 234 -3.61 -16.78 -8.56
N GLU A 235 -2.54 -16.64 -7.76
CA GLU A 235 -1.25 -16.11 -8.21
C GLU A 235 -0.70 -16.92 -9.40
N ARG A 236 -0.73 -18.25 -9.32
CA ARG A 236 -0.26 -19.14 -10.38
C ARG A 236 -1.02 -18.94 -11.69
N GLU A 237 -2.35 -18.83 -11.61
CA GLU A 237 -3.16 -18.64 -12.81
C GLU A 237 -2.83 -17.32 -13.51
N ILE A 238 -2.52 -16.26 -12.75
CA ILE A 238 -2.02 -15.00 -13.33
C ILE A 238 -0.65 -15.17 -13.99
N HIS A 239 0.29 -15.91 -13.39
CA HIS A 239 1.59 -16.19 -14.03
C HIS A 239 1.45 -17.03 -15.30
N LYS A 240 0.50 -17.96 -15.36
CA LYS A 240 0.18 -18.71 -16.59
C LYS A 240 -0.34 -17.79 -17.68
N GLU A 241 -1.27 -16.89 -17.36
CA GLU A 241 -1.78 -15.91 -18.31
C GLU A 241 -0.64 -14.99 -18.81
N LEU A 242 0.20 -14.48 -17.91
CA LEU A 242 1.38 -13.69 -18.28
C LEU A 242 2.31 -14.43 -19.23
N LEU A 243 2.62 -15.70 -18.96
CA LEU A 243 3.47 -16.49 -19.84
C LEU A 243 2.87 -16.68 -21.23
N GLU A 244 1.58 -16.97 -21.33
CA GLU A 244 0.89 -17.11 -22.62
C GLU A 244 0.99 -15.81 -23.43
N ARG A 245 0.72 -14.68 -22.78
CA ARG A 245 0.78 -13.35 -23.40
C ARG A 245 2.18 -12.97 -23.84
N GLN A 246 3.18 -13.18 -22.99
CA GLN A 246 4.57 -12.83 -23.26
C GLN A 246 5.18 -13.74 -24.34
N SER A 247 4.83 -15.03 -24.34
CA SER A 247 5.35 -16.00 -25.32
C SER A 247 4.82 -15.77 -26.73
N ASN A 248 3.62 -15.19 -26.87
CA ASN A 248 2.97 -14.92 -28.15
C ASN A 248 3.41 -13.59 -28.82
N ARG A 249 4.32 -12.82 -28.20
CA ARG A 249 4.80 -11.55 -28.77
C ARG A 249 6.09 -11.71 -29.58
N ASN A 250 6.19 -10.93 -30.66
CA ASN A 250 7.38 -10.89 -31.52
C ASN A 250 8.58 -10.21 -30.84
N GLU A 251 8.33 -9.16 -30.04
CA GLU A 251 9.35 -8.50 -29.21
C GLU A 251 9.23 -8.99 -27.76
N GLN A 252 10.16 -9.85 -27.35
CA GLN A 252 10.18 -10.42 -26.02
C GLN A 252 11.10 -9.60 -25.11
N ASN A 253 10.53 -8.99 -24.08
CA ASN A 253 11.33 -8.57 -22.93
C ASN A 253 11.76 -9.84 -22.18
N LEU A 254 12.97 -10.33 -22.49
CA LEU A 254 13.48 -11.58 -21.96
C LEU A 254 13.49 -11.58 -20.42
N GLY A 255 13.92 -10.48 -19.80
CA GLY A 255 13.94 -10.36 -18.34
C GLY A 255 12.57 -10.59 -17.70
N GLN A 256 11.52 -9.94 -18.23
CA GLN A 256 10.16 -10.12 -17.74
C GLN A 256 9.65 -11.55 -17.94
N LEU A 257 9.91 -12.16 -19.09
CA LEU A 257 9.50 -13.54 -19.39
C LEU A 257 10.15 -14.54 -18.43
N ILE A 258 11.46 -14.40 -18.19
CA ILE A 258 12.20 -15.25 -17.25
C ILE A 258 11.69 -15.07 -15.82
N GLU A 259 11.42 -13.85 -15.41
CA GLU A 259 10.86 -13.57 -14.09
C GLU A 259 9.47 -14.21 -13.91
N THR A 260 8.63 -14.23 -14.95
CA THR A 260 7.35 -14.95 -14.90
C THR A 260 7.56 -16.47 -14.76
N TYR A 261 8.53 -17.07 -15.46
CA TYR A 261 8.87 -18.49 -15.31
C TYR A 261 9.35 -18.82 -13.88
N LYS A 262 10.22 -17.98 -13.30
CA LYS A 262 10.69 -18.11 -11.91
C LYS A 262 9.54 -18.06 -10.93
N ASN A 263 8.66 -17.06 -11.05
CA ASN A 263 7.51 -16.92 -10.17
C ASN A 263 6.49 -18.07 -10.32
N LEU A 264 6.28 -18.58 -11.53
CA LEU A 264 5.45 -19.76 -11.76
C LEU A 264 6.03 -20.98 -11.03
N SER A 265 7.33 -21.25 -11.19
CA SER A 265 8.03 -22.32 -10.46
C SER A 265 7.90 -22.18 -8.94
N PHE A 266 8.12 -20.97 -8.43
CA PHE A 266 8.01 -20.67 -7.01
C PHE A 266 6.58 -20.89 -6.48
N SER A 267 5.54 -20.61 -7.28
CA SER A 267 4.14 -20.92 -6.93
C SER A 267 3.88 -22.42 -6.82
N HIS A 268 4.45 -23.25 -7.69
CA HIS A 268 4.34 -24.71 -7.62
C HIS A 268 5.03 -25.26 -6.37
N ARG A 269 6.24 -24.77 -6.11
CA ARG A 269 7.05 -25.18 -4.95
C ARG A 269 6.39 -24.84 -3.61
N ARG A 270 5.77 -23.66 -3.48
CA ARG A 270 5.08 -23.24 -2.25
C ARG A 270 3.82 -24.04 -1.95
N GLU A 271 3.07 -24.43 -2.97
CA GLU A 271 1.87 -25.28 -2.78
C GLU A 271 2.23 -26.76 -2.59
N GLY A 272 3.49 -27.16 -2.82
CA GLY A 272 3.92 -28.55 -2.75
C GLY A 272 3.43 -29.39 -3.93
N MET A 273 3.29 -28.79 -5.11
CA MET A 273 2.98 -29.51 -6.34
C MET A 273 4.13 -30.45 -6.74
N ASP A 274 3.87 -31.30 -7.73
CA ASP A 274 4.87 -32.24 -8.25
C ASP A 274 6.19 -31.54 -8.65
N ILE A 275 7.30 -32.24 -8.39
CA ILE A 275 8.66 -31.72 -8.65
C ILE A 275 8.85 -31.35 -10.13
N TYR A 276 8.26 -32.10 -11.07
CA TYR A 276 8.36 -31.79 -12.50
C TYR A 276 7.68 -30.47 -12.83
N GLN A 277 6.51 -30.20 -12.26
CA GLN A 277 5.80 -28.92 -12.45
C GLN A 277 6.59 -27.74 -11.88
N SER A 278 7.28 -27.95 -10.76
CA SER A 278 8.15 -26.93 -10.16
C SER A 278 9.42 -26.68 -10.99
N LEU A 279 10.04 -27.72 -11.57
CA LEU A 279 11.29 -27.60 -12.33
C LEU A 279 11.09 -27.17 -13.79
N SER A 280 9.97 -27.54 -14.43
CA SER A 280 9.75 -27.32 -15.86
C SER A 280 9.83 -25.83 -16.27
N PRO A 281 9.21 -24.86 -15.54
CA PRO A 281 9.35 -23.44 -15.84
C PRO A 281 10.81 -22.97 -15.84
N LEU A 282 11.59 -23.34 -14.82
CA LEU A 282 13.00 -22.93 -14.69
C LEU A 282 13.89 -23.55 -15.79
N LYS A 283 13.64 -24.81 -16.16
CA LYS A 283 14.34 -25.45 -17.28
C LYS A 283 14.04 -24.78 -18.62
N LYS A 284 12.79 -24.33 -18.83
CA LYS A 284 12.42 -23.54 -20.01
C LYS A 284 13.12 -22.18 -20.00
N ALA A 285 13.11 -21.48 -18.87
CA ALA A 285 13.81 -20.22 -18.68
C ALA A 285 15.30 -20.34 -19.02
N LEU A 286 16.00 -21.34 -18.46
CA LEU A 286 17.41 -21.59 -18.72
C LEU A 286 17.68 -21.92 -20.20
N LYS A 287 16.79 -22.68 -20.85
CA LYS A 287 16.90 -22.97 -22.28
C LYS A 287 16.83 -21.69 -23.12
N ILE A 288 15.92 -20.77 -22.80
CA ILE A 288 15.77 -19.50 -23.52
C ILE A 288 17.03 -18.65 -23.33
N ILE A 289 17.51 -18.50 -22.09
CA ILE A 289 18.74 -17.75 -21.77
C ILE A 289 19.93 -18.29 -22.56
N ASN A 290 20.15 -19.60 -22.55
CA ASN A 290 21.27 -20.24 -23.25
C ASN A 290 21.16 -20.19 -24.78
N SER A 291 19.96 -19.94 -25.32
CA SER A 291 19.75 -19.79 -26.77
C SER A 291 19.93 -18.36 -27.27
N ASN A 292 20.06 -17.38 -26.37
CA ASN A 292 20.25 -15.98 -26.72
C ASN A 292 21.74 -15.69 -27.01
N THR A 293 22.01 -14.83 -27.99
CA THR A 293 23.38 -14.49 -28.44
C THR A 293 24.16 -13.73 -27.38
N GLU A 294 23.47 -12.90 -26.58
CA GLU A 294 24.01 -12.23 -25.41
C GLU A 294 23.41 -12.87 -24.16
N THR A 295 24.19 -13.69 -23.48
CA THR A 295 23.76 -14.35 -22.24
C THR A 295 23.90 -13.37 -21.08
N ASP A 296 22.77 -12.97 -20.50
CA ASP A 296 22.77 -12.28 -19.20
C ASP A 296 23.13 -13.28 -18.10
N LEU A 297 24.40 -13.26 -17.67
CA LEU A 297 24.92 -14.16 -16.64
C LEU A 297 24.28 -13.95 -15.27
N TYR A 298 23.84 -12.73 -14.96
CA TYR A 298 23.14 -12.44 -13.71
C TYR A 298 21.76 -13.14 -13.72
N LEU A 299 21.02 -13.00 -14.81
CA LEU A 299 19.73 -13.67 -14.98
C LEU A 299 19.88 -15.20 -15.01
N LYS A 300 20.94 -15.72 -15.66
CA LYS A 300 21.30 -17.15 -15.65
C LYS A 300 21.57 -17.66 -14.23
N LEU A 301 22.33 -16.90 -13.43
CA LEU A 301 22.61 -17.22 -12.03
C LEU A 301 21.32 -17.31 -11.21
N GLU A 302 20.42 -16.33 -11.32
CA GLU A 302 19.15 -16.35 -10.57
C GLU A 302 18.31 -17.60 -10.88
N VAL A 303 18.20 -17.98 -12.17
CA VAL A 303 17.46 -19.18 -12.58
C VAL A 303 18.13 -20.47 -12.06
N LEU A 304 19.46 -20.54 -12.07
CA LEU A 304 20.17 -21.70 -11.51
C LEU A 304 19.99 -21.79 -10.00
N LEU A 305 20.05 -20.68 -9.26
CA LEU A 305 19.78 -20.64 -7.82
C LEU A 305 18.38 -21.17 -7.53
N ASP A 306 17.35 -20.67 -8.22
CA ASP A 306 15.97 -21.12 -8.06
C ASP A 306 15.81 -22.62 -8.40
N LEU A 307 16.57 -23.12 -9.38
CA LEU A 307 16.54 -24.52 -9.79
C LEU A 307 17.19 -25.43 -8.73
N GLY A 308 18.34 -25.03 -8.19
CA GLY A 308 19.01 -25.72 -7.09
C GLY A 308 18.17 -25.72 -5.82
N ASP A 309 17.59 -24.56 -5.48
CA ASP A 309 16.69 -24.39 -4.34
C ASP A 309 15.42 -25.25 -4.53
N THR A 310 14.89 -25.35 -5.75
CA THR A 310 13.78 -26.25 -6.04
C THR A 310 14.19 -27.70 -5.79
N TYR A 311 15.31 -28.20 -6.33
CA TYR A 311 15.77 -29.56 -6.05
C TYR A 311 15.97 -29.83 -4.55
N SER A 312 16.61 -28.89 -3.84
CA SER A 312 16.85 -28.98 -2.40
C SER A 312 15.54 -29.07 -1.62
N SER A 313 14.54 -28.24 -1.96
CA SER A 313 13.24 -28.26 -1.29
C SER A 313 12.48 -29.60 -1.38
N PHE A 314 12.73 -30.38 -2.44
CA PHE A 314 12.17 -31.73 -2.65
C PHE A 314 13.11 -32.86 -2.19
N GLY A 315 14.18 -32.55 -1.44
CA GLY A 315 15.12 -33.55 -0.92
C GLY A 315 16.02 -34.18 -1.98
N ARG A 316 16.25 -33.50 -3.11
CA ARG A 316 17.17 -33.94 -4.18
C ARG A 316 18.54 -33.28 -4.02
N ALA A 317 19.21 -33.54 -2.89
CA ALA A 317 20.47 -32.90 -2.51
C ALA A 317 21.57 -33.01 -3.58
N GLU A 318 21.78 -34.19 -4.16
CA GLU A 318 22.78 -34.39 -5.21
C GLU A 318 22.47 -33.62 -6.50
N SER A 319 21.20 -33.50 -6.87
CA SER A 319 20.79 -32.67 -8.00
C SER A 319 20.98 -31.19 -7.71
N ALA A 320 20.61 -30.74 -6.50
CA ALA A 320 20.81 -29.36 -6.05
C ALA A 320 22.30 -28.99 -6.07
N LYS A 321 23.16 -29.85 -5.51
CA LYS A 321 24.61 -29.67 -5.48
C LYS A 321 25.19 -29.47 -6.88
N LYS A 322 24.77 -30.26 -7.87
CA LYS A 322 25.20 -30.09 -9.26
C LYS A 322 24.84 -28.72 -9.82
N ILE A 323 23.60 -28.27 -9.60
CA ILE A 323 23.14 -26.95 -10.06
C ILE A 323 23.87 -25.81 -9.33
N TYR A 324 24.12 -25.95 -8.03
CA TYR A 324 24.89 -24.97 -7.28
C TYR A 324 26.34 -24.89 -7.80
N LEU A 325 26.97 -26.02 -8.13
CA LEU A 325 28.27 -26.02 -8.80
C LEU A 325 28.23 -25.32 -10.16
N ASP A 326 27.14 -25.47 -10.92
CA ASP A 326 26.96 -24.71 -12.17
C ASP A 326 26.89 -23.19 -11.93
N CYS A 327 26.36 -22.73 -10.78
CA CYS A 327 26.43 -21.32 -10.39
C CYS A 327 27.88 -20.85 -10.19
N TRP A 328 28.72 -21.68 -9.56
CA TRP A 328 30.15 -21.38 -9.34
C TRP A 328 30.94 -21.37 -10.65
N ARG A 329 30.58 -22.24 -11.61
CA ARG A 329 31.21 -22.24 -12.95
C ARG A 329 30.96 -20.95 -13.74
N LEU A 330 29.92 -20.17 -13.42
CA LEU A 330 29.72 -18.87 -14.06
C LEU A 330 30.86 -17.90 -13.79
N ILE A 331 31.61 -18.08 -12.69
CA ILE A 331 32.80 -17.28 -12.38
C ILE A 331 33.90 -17.49 -13.42
N GLU A 332 34.00 -18.71 -13.98
CA GLU A 332 34.93 -19.04 -15.06
C GLU A 332 34.52 -18.37 -16.39
N GLU A 333 33.23 -18.05 -16.57
CA GLU A 333 32.71 -17.35 -17.75
C GLU A 333 32.97 -15.83 -17.65
N ASP A 334 32.75 -15.21 -16.48
CA ASP A 334 33.02 -13.79 -16.21
C ASP A 334 33.38 -13.54 -14.74
N GLN A 335 34.61 -13.08 -14.49
CA GLN A 335 35.10 -12.77 -13.14
C GLN A 335 34.26 -11.70 -12.42
N ASN A 336 33.57 -10.82 -13.16
CA ASN A 336 32.75 -9.76 -12.55
C ASN A 336 31.60 -10.31 -11.69
N ILE A 337 31.13 -11.53 -11.97
CA ILE A 337 30.04 -12.17 -11.21
C ILE A 337 30.51 -12.82 -9.89
N GLU A 338 31.83 -12.96 -9.68
CA GLU A 338 32.41 -13.67 -8.53
C GLU A 338 31.84 -13.19 -7.19
N SER A 339 31.83 -11.87 -7.00
CA SER A 339 31.35 -11.25 -5.75
C SER A 339 29.88 -11.59 -5.48
N ILE A 340 29.05 -11.62 -6.53
CA ILE A 340 27.63 -11.92 -6.45
C ILE A 340 27.43 -13.40 -6.11
N VAL A 341 28.11 -14.31 -6.80
CA VAL A 341 28.03 -15.76 -6.53
C VAL A 341 28.48 -16.06 -5.10
N LYS A 342 29.66 -15.56 -4.69
CA LYS A 342 30.18 -15.75 -3.32
C LYS A 342 29.18 -15.25 -2.26
N ASN A 343 28.56 -14.10 -2.48
CA ASN A 343 27.55 -13.57 -1.56
C ASN A 343 26.33 -14.50 -1.43
N GLN A 344 25.84 -15.07 -2.55
CA GLN A 344 24.68 -15.98 -2.56
C GLN A 344 24.91 -17.29 -1.80
N PHE A 345 26.16 -17.70 -1.59
CA PHE A 345 26.52 -18.91 -0.85
C PHE A 345 27.28 -18.64 0.46
N SER A 346 27.41 -17.38 0.88
CA SER A 346 28.18 -16.99 2.07
C SER A 346 27.57 -17.45 3.39
N LYS A 347 26.25 -17.68 3.41
CA LYS A 347 25.48 -18.11 4.60
C LYS A 347 24.36 -19.06 4.18
N PRO A 348 23.88 -19.93 5.10
CA PRO A 348 22.71 -20.75 4.84
C PRO A 348 21.49 -19.88 4.53
N ILE A 349 20.77 -20.21 3.46
CA ILE A 349 19.55 -19.50 3.05
C ILE A 349 18.38 -20.46 3.10
N LYS A 350 17.29 -20.07 3.79
CA LYS A 350 16.10 -20.92 3.92
C LYS A 350 15.45 -21.10 2.56
N VAL A 351 15.42 -22.33 2.09
CA VAL A 351 14.79 -22.73 0.83
C VAL A 351 13.37 -23.23 1.09
N ARG A 352 13.20 -24.10 2.09
CA ARG A 352 11.90 -24.54 2.59
C ARG A 352 11.81 -24.14 4.06
N ASN A 353 10.98 -23.15 4.37
CA ASN A 353 10.84 -22.61 5.71
C ASN A 353 9.57 -23.16 6.38
N VAL A 354 9.73 -23.82 7.51
CA VAL A 354 8.60 -24.19 8.38
C VAL A 354 8.62 -23.24 9.57
N MET A 355 7.56 -22.46 9.72
CA MET A 355 7.47 -21.42 10.75
C MET A 355 7.13 -22.02 12.11
N ILE A 356 7.82 -21.56 13.14
CA ILE A 356 7.40 -21.76 14.53
C ILE A 356 6.19 -20.83 14.75
N PRO A 357 5.07 -21.31 15.33
CA PRO A 357 3.88 -20.50 15.50
C PRO A 357 4.15 -19.29 16.42
N LYS A 358 3.66 -18.10 16.03
CA LYS A 358 3.73 -16.89 16.87
C LYS A 358 2.72 -16.90 18.02
N GLN A 359 1.74 -17.79 17.98
CA GLN A 359 0.75 -17.96 19.03
C GLN A 359 0.46 -19.45 19.20
N TYR A 360 0.38 -19.90 20.45
CA TYR A 360 0.11 -21.29 20.78
C TYR A 360 -0.90 -21.42 21.95
N PRO A 361 -1.92 -22.27 21.83
CA PRO A 361 -2.29 -23.07 20.66
C PRO A 361 -2.74 -22.19 19.48
N ILE A 362 -2.59 -22.71 18.25
CA ILE A 362 -3.10 -22.06 17.05
C ILE A 362 -4.63 -22.07 17.12
N LYS A 363 -5.24 -20.93 17.42
CA LYS A 363 -6.71 -20.80 17.50
C LYS A 363 -7.33 -20.54 16.13
N ALA A 364 -8.61 -20.90 16.02
CA ALA A 364 -9.46 -20.61 14.85
C ALA A 364 -10.37 -19.37 15.06
N SER A 365 -10.56 -18.88 16.28
CA SER A 365 -11.42 -17.72 16.59
C SER A 365 -10.85 -16.83 17.68
N ASP A 366 -11.07 -15.52 17.53
CA ASP A 366 -10.80 -14.48 18.50
C ASP A 366 -11.86 -14.58 19.61
N ASP A 367 -11.49 -15.15 20.76
CA ASP A 367 -12.26 -15.01 21.99
C ASP A 367 -11.68 -13.78 22.70
N ASP A 368 -12.36 -12.64 22.57
CA ASP A 368 -11.86 -11.29 22.90
C ASP A 368 -11.52 -11.10 24.39
N ASN A 369 -11.87 -12.06 25.26
CA ASN A 369 -11.67 -11.97 26.71
C ASN A 369 -10.47 -12.76 27.25
N GLN A 370 -9.65 -13.41 26.41
CA GLN A 370 -8.50 -14.17 26.91
C GLN A 370 -7.22 -13.34 26.93
N MET A 371 -6.66 -13.11 28.13
CA MET A 371 -5.34 -12.49 28.28
C MET A 371 -4.22 -13.45 27.84
N TYR A 372 -3.20 -12.91 27.19
CA TYR A 372 -2.02 -13.63 26.72
C TYR A 372 -0.76 -13.15 27.42
N GLU A 373 0.16 -14.08 27.65
CA GLU A 373 1.54 -13.82 28.04
C GLU A 373 2.48 -14.08 26.86
N THR A 374 3.66 -13.44 26.89
CA THR A 374 4.74 -13.66 25.93
C THR A 374 5.71 -14.70 26.46
N GLY A 375 5.88 -15.78 25.71
CA GLY A 375 6.92 -16.78 25.89
C GLY A 375 8.00 -16.66 24.83
N TYR A 376 9.10 -17.38 25.03
CA TYR A 376 10.19 -17.46 24.06
C TYR A 376 10.86 -18.83 24.08
N ILE A 377 11.50 -19.17 22.98
CA ILE A 377 12.33 -20.37 22.84
C ILE A 377 13.61 -20.03 22.08
N ALA A 378 14.74 -20.55 22.56
CA ALA A 378 16.05 -20.46 21.93
C ALA A 378 16.54 -21.86 21.55
N ILE A 379 16.88 -22.05 20.28
CA ILE A 379 17.25 -23.36 19.71
C ILE A 379 18.58 -23.21 18.99
N GLU A 380 19.52 -24.08 19.33
CA GLU A 380 20.78 -24.27 18.62
C GLU A 380 20.66 -25.45 17.66
N TYR A 381 21.21 -25.33 16.46
CA TYR A 381 21.23 -26.39 15.46
C TYR A 381 22.37 -26.19 14.45
N SER A 382 22.66 -27.21 13.66
CA SER A 382 23.65 -27.15 12.58
C SER A 382 22.98 -27.37 11.23
N VAL A 383 23.56 -26.85 10.15
CA VAL A 383 23.13 -27.12 8.77
C VAL A 383 24.25 -27.89 8.06
N ASN A 384 23.95 -29.11 7.62
CA ASN A 384 24.92 -29.97 6.96
C ASN A 384 25.18 -29.55 5.49
N THR A 385 26.08 -30.25 4.80
CA THR A 385 26.45 -29.97 3.41
C THR A 385 25.34 -30.23 2.38
N GLU A 386 24.28 -30.94 2.77
CA GLU A 386 23.09 -31.19 1.95
C GLU A 386 21.99 -30.15 2.18
N GLY A 387 22.14 -29.32 3.23
CA GLY A 387 21.17 -28.29 3.60
C GLY A 387 20.13 -28.74 4.63
N ASN A 388 20.26 -29.96 5.16
CA ASN A 388 19.42 -30.47 6.23
C ASN A 388 19.87 -29.94 7.59
N THR A 389 18.93 -29.81 8.53
CA THR A 389 19.22 -29.40 9.91
C THR A 389 19.50 -30.61 10.80
N GLU A 390 20.54 -30.51 11.62
CA GLU A 390 21.03 -31.56 12.52
C GLU A 390 21.41 -30.96 13.89
N ASN A 391 21.69 -31.81 14.88
CA ASN A 391 22.13 -31.40 16.23
C ASN A 391 21.21 -30.34 16.86
N ILE A 392 19.89 -30.55 16.79
CA ILE A 392 18.88 -29.58 17.24
C ILE A 392 18.70 -29.70 18.75
N GLU A 393 19.08 -28.66 19.48
CA GLU A 393 19.05 -28.58 20.94
C GLU A 393 18.33 -27.33 21.42
N ILE A 394 17.51 -27.47 22.48
CA ILE A 394 16.83 -26.34 23.11
C ILE A 394 17.74 -25.79 24.20
N ILE A 395 18.17 -24.54 24.02
CA ILE A 395 19.02 -23.83 24.97
C ILE A 395 18.16 -23.23 26.09
N GLU A 396 17.03 -22.63 25.72
CA GLU A 396 16.13 -21.96 26.65
C GLU A 396 14.69 -22.06 26.14
N SER A 397 13.74 -22.24 27.05
CA SER A 397 12.31 -22.28 26.72
C SER A 397 11.48 -21.81 27.90
N GLN A 398 10.63 -20.81 27.65
CA GLN A 398 9.71 -20.26 28.64
C GLN A 398 8.35 -19.98 27.98
N PRO A 399 7.25 -20.57 28.47
CA PRO A 399 7.18 -21.64 29.47
C PRO A 399 7.75 -22.97 28.94
N LYS A 400 8.42 -23.72 29.82
CA LYS A 400 9.10 -24.96 29.48
C LYS A 400 8.16 -25.98 28.82
N GLN A 401 8.66 -26.65 27.78
CA GLN A 401 7.98 -27.77 27.10
C GLN A 401 6.65 -27.44 26.40
N LEU A 402 6.24 -26.17 26.36
CA LEU A 402 4.95 -25.80 25.76
C LEU A 402 4.96 -25.94 24.23
N ILE A 403 5.99 -25.42 23.56
CA ILE A 403 6.13 -25.48 22.09
C ILE A 403 7.39 -26.23 21.63
N ASP A 404 8.20 -26.74 22.55
CA ASP A 404 9.49 -27.38 22.31
C ASP A 404 9.45 -28.42 21.17
N LYS A 405 8.50 -29.37 21.22
CA LYS A 405 8.34 -30.41 20.19
C LYS A 405 7.99 -29.82 18.82
N ILE A 406 7.15 -28.80 18.80
CA ILE A 406 6.71 -28.12 17.57
C ILE A 406 7.88 -27.35 16.96
N ALA A 407 8.64 -26.67 17.80
CA ALA A 407 9.80 -25.90 17.37
C ALA A 407 10.91 -26.81 16.84
N ILE A 408 11.24 -27.91 17.53
CA ILE A 408 12.17 -28.94 17.02
C ILE A 408 11.70 -29.49 15.67
N SER A 409 10.41 -29.82 15.54
CA SER A 409 9.84 -30.29 14.28
C SER A 409 9.95 -29.26 13.16
N ALA A 410 9.71 -27.98 13.46
CA ALA A 410 9.83 -26.89 12.49
C ALA A 410 11.28 -26.72 12.01
N ILE A 411 12.26 -26.72 12.93
CA ILE A 411 13.68 -26.63 12.57
C ILE A 411 14.12 -27.86 11.77
N ARG A 412 13.75 -29.08 12.21
CA ARG A 412 14.05 -30.33 11.50
C ARG A 412 13.50 -30.36 10.07
N ASN A 413 12.34 -29.76 9.86
CA ASN A 413 11.70 -29.69 8.55
C ASN A 413 12.09 -28.44 7.74
N THR A 414 12.99 -27.61 8.24
CA THR A 414 13.51 -26.47 7.46
C THR A 414 14.69 -26.95 6.61
N ILE A 415 14.68 -26.63 5.32
CA ILE A 415 15.77 -26.94 4.39
C ILE A 415 16.47 -25.65 3.98
N TYR A 416 17.79 -25.70 3.93
CA TYR A 416 18.65 -24.59 3.55
C TYR A 416 19.37 -24.84 2.22
N ARG A 417 19.68 -23.77 1.50
CA ARG A 417 20.83 -23.73 0.59
C ARG A 417 22.09 -23.70 1.46
N PRO A 418 23.01 -24.67 1.33
CA PRO A 418 24.23 -24.73 2.13
C PRO A 418 25.19 -23.57 1.86
N VAL A 419 26.17 -23.41 2.77
CA VAL A 419 27.32 -22.54 2.50
C VAL A 419 28.24 -23.23 1.50
N TYR A 420 28.79 -22.47 0.57
CA TYR A 420 29.85 -22.95 -0.32
C TYR A 420 31.07 -22.05 -0.19
N ILE A 421 32.24 -22.66 -0.08
CA ILE A 421 33.54 -21.98 -0.11
C ILE A 421 34.31 -22.58 -1.28
N GLU A 422 34.66 -21.74 -2.27
CA GLU A 422 35.36 -22.16 -3.49
C GLU A 422 34.68 -23.37 -4.17
N GLY A 423 33.34 -23.32 -4.29
CA GLY A 423 32.54 -24.38 -4.91
C GLY A 423 32.36 -25.65 -4.07
N ILE A 424 32.92 -25.72 -2.85
CA ILE A 424 32.78 -26.89 -1.97
C ILE A 424 31.73 -26.61 -0.89
N PRO A 425 30.68 -27.43 -0.75
CA PRO A 425 29.69 -27.25 0.31
C PRO A 425 30.33 -27.46 1.68
N GLN A 426 29.97 -26.61 2.64
CA GLN A 426 30.46 -26.63 4.01
C GLN A 426 29.31 -26.75 5.00
N GLU A 427 29.55 -27.48 6.08
CA GLU A 427 28.67 -27.47 7.23
C GLU A 427 28.70 -26.11 7.92
N LYS A 428 27.54 -25.64 8.40
CA LYS A 428 27.42 -24.48 9.27
C LYS A 428 26.93 -24.92 10.65
N PRO A 429 27.84 -25.09 11.63
CA PRO A 429 27.47 -25.45 12.99
C PRO A 429 26.96 -24.24 13.79
N ASN A 430 26.36 -24.53 14.95
CA ASN A 430 26.03 -23.58 16.02
C ASN A 430 25.17 -22.40 15.54
N MET A 431 24.19 -22.67 14.68
CA MET A 431 23.15 -21.70 14.33
C MET A 431 22.19 -21.54 15.49
N LEU A 432 21.94 -20.29 15.89
CA LEU A 432 21.00 -19.95 16.94
C LEU A 432 19.76 -19.28 16.37
N ILE A 433 18.58 -19.73 16.79
CA ILE A 433 17.31 -19.04 16.56
C ILE A 433 16.63 -18.74 17.88
N ARG A 434 16.18 -17.49 18.05
CA ARG A 434 15.30 -17.07 19.14
C ARG A 434 13.94 -16.72 18.55
N HIS A 435 12.88 -17.28 19.13
CA HIS A 435 11.51 -17.10 18.67
C HIS A 435 10.61 -16.74 19.84
N GLU A 436 9.83 -15.67 19.68
CA GLU A 436 8.83 -15.23 20.64
C GLU A 436 7.44 -15.68 20.21
N PHE A 437 6.62 -16.07 21.18
CA PHE A 437 5.26 -16.53 20.93
C PHE A 437 4.32 -16.13 22.06
N SER A 438 3.03 -15.98 21.75
CA SER A 438 2.01 -15.68 22.75
C SER A 438 1.27 -16.95 23.18
N TYR A 439 0.95 -17.08 24.46
CA TYR A 439 0.15 -18.18 25.02
C TYR A 439 -0.84 -17.67 26.07
N PRO A 440 -2.00 -18.33 26.27
CA PRO A 440 -3.03 -17.84 27.17
C PRO A 440 -2.63 -17.98 28.65
N ILE A 441 -3.00 -16.98 29.46
CA ILE A 441 -2.91 -17.07 30.93
C ILE A 441 -3.97 -18.06 31.42
N LYS A 442 -3.56 -19.02 32.26
CA LYS A 442 -4.52 -19.87 32.98
C LYS A 442 -5.06 -19.10 34.19
N ASN A 443 -6.32 -18.67 34.16
CA ASN A 443 -6.99 -18.21 35.37
C ASN A 443 -7.25 -19.41 36.28
N GLU A 444 -6.64 -19.43 37.48
CA GLU A 444 -6.79 -20.51 38.46
C GLU A 444 -8.18 -20.55 39.16
N GLU A 445 -9.11 -19.64 38.86
CA GLU A 445 -10.39 -19.52 39.58
C GLU A 445 -11.54 -20.46 39.15
N ASN A 446 -11.32 -21.43 38.25
CA ASN A 446 -12.37 -22.39 37.85
C ASN A 446 -12.06 -23.85 38.25
N LEU A 447 -11.49 -24.03 39.45
CA LEU A 447 -11.32 -25.33 40.11
C LEU A 447 -12.15 -25.42 41.41
N GLU A 448 -13.41 -25.01 41.38
CA GLU A 448 -14.40 -25.57 42.31
C GLU A 448 -15.17 -26.70 41.60
N PRO A 449 -15.18 -27.93 42.14
CA PRO A 449 -16.02 -28.97 41.60
C PRO A 449 -17.48 -28.55 41.83
N LYS A 450 -18.24 -28.34 40.75
CA LYS A 450 -19.70 -28.25 40.82
C LYS A 450 -20.21 -29.51 41.51
N GLU A 451 -20.60 -29.41 42.79
CA GLU A 451 -21.41 -30.42 43.43
C GLU A 451 -22.63 -30.67 42.54
N LYS A 452 -22.77 -31.92 42.08
CA LYS A 452 -23.98 -32.34 41.39
C LYS A 452 -25.12 -32.33 42.40
N ASP A 453 -25.98 -31.34 42.31
CA ASP A 453 -27.30 -31.37 42.94
C ASP A 453 -27.99 -32.69 42.58
N LYS A 454 -28.17 -33.55 43.59
CA LYS A 454 -29.04 -34.72 43.49
C LYS A 454 -30.49 -34.21 43.43
N PRO A 455 -31.32 -34.67 42.48
CA PRO A 455 -32.72 -34.30 42.47
C PRO A 455 -33.43 -34.80 43.73
N LEU A 456 -34.22 -33.93 44.35
CA LEU A 456 -35.17 -34.31 45.39
C LEU A 456 -36.12 -35.39 44.84
N ASN A 457 -36.16 -36.55 45.49
CA ASN A 457 -37.24 -37.52 45.31
C ASN A 457 -38.54 -36.85 45.78
N ASN A 458 -39.45 -36.61 44.83
CA ASN A 458 -40.81 -36.20 45.12
C ASN A 458 -41.64 -37.47 45.35
N PRO A 459 -42.27 -37.68 46.53
CA PRO A 459 -43.17 -38.80 46.73
C PRO A 459 -44.55 -38.41 46.20
N ILE A 460 -45.09 -39.16 45.23
CA ILE A 460 -46.52 -39.46 45.04
C ILE A 460 -46.66 -40.39 43.81
N ALA A 461 -47.42 -41.47 44.03
CA ALA A 461 -47.89 -42.53 43.12
C ALA A 461 -46.92 -43.67 42.80
#